data_AF-A0AA35MCW6-F1
#
_entry.id   AF-A0AA35MCW6-F1
#
_cell.length_a   1.000
_cell.length_b   1.000
_cell.length_c   1.000
_cell.angle_alpha   90.00
_cell.angle_beta   90.00
_cell.angle_gamma   90.00
#
_symmetry.space_group_name_H-M   'P 1'
#
loop_
_entity.id
_entity.type
_entity.pdbx_description
1 polymer ?
#
loop_
_entity_poly.entity_id
_entity_poly.type
_entity_poly.pdbx_seq_one_letter_code
_entity_poly.pdbx_strand_id
1 'polypeptide(L)'
;MVIRLYTSSQGRAQRIPTEADPNLEDDALEVPTGMQGASPGAPLDAPTSLSPISQAHENPSNEWFDIADPLRSFEILVPERAKHYPPLLNAIYAVSARHICRLRQYRTPDGHIMYRDQLLHDIHPGTAVEYMLKALPALRGFHTTYDEDTRGLMVATAIILRQFEEMEDDHDDDEEEAKRADPDSPNTPPQRVNFLSIISTVLKSSNTEEWSNHSSLLKASYWIALRQEIYYGLLKGHPPDFVQTPQIYANASPTNRLIIHASHVTAWHFDGRSEQEWLILKQQEETLEETVVKQFEPILSLPPKKEDGHVFPIIWYHSAIGLTAMQHFLLAKMILLAESPLLVQSSDARSAFREAELRVRSIALDICGIAIQHPKTPPALVNAALAIHLYGHFFVDHYERQALKGVID
;
A
#
# COMPACT_ATOMS: atom_id res chain seq x y z
N MET A 1 13.85 7.17 6.91
CA MET A 1 12.56 7.41 7.62
C MET A 1 12.53 6.39 8.76
N VAL A 2 12.58 6.82 10.02
CA VAL A 2 13.14 6.00 11.10
C VAL A 2 12.13 4.96 11.62
N ILE A 3 12.21 3.71 11.16
CA ILE A 3 11.55 2.56 11.79
C ILE A 3 12.37 2.15 13.02
N ARG A 4 11.90 2.52 14.22
CA ARG A 4 12.48 2.03 15.48
C ARG A 4 11.90 0.66 15.81
N LEU A 5 12.72 -0.38 15.63
CA LEU A 5 12.45 -1.73 16.12
C LEU A 5 12.47 -1.74 17.66
N TYR A 6 11.30 -1.92 18.29
CA TYR A 6 11.22 -2.35 19.69
C TYR A 6 10.91 -3.84 19.77
N THR A 7 11.78 -4.56 20.46
CA THR A 7 11.70 -5.99 20.73
C THR A 7 10.86 -6.29 21.98
N SER A 8 9.88 -7.18 21.84
CA SER A 8 9.36 -8.16 22.82
C SER A 8 8.70 -7.68 24.12
N SER A 9 7.45 -8.09 24.35
CA SER A 9 7.13 -9.05 25.43
C SER A 9 5.70 -9.60 25.32
N GLN A 10 5.55 -10.84 25.76
CA GLN A 10 4.36 -11.71 25.75
C GLN A 10 3.08 -11.09 26.34
N GLY A 11 1.93 -11.37 25.72
CA GLY A 11 0.59 -11.10 26.28
C GLY A 11 -0.42 -12.15 25.80
N ARG A 12 -0.87 -12.98 26.74
CA ARG A 12 -1.69 -14.18 26.58
C ARG A 12 -3.17 -13.77 26.38
N ALA A 13 -3.79 -14.07 25.24
CA ALA A 13 -5.22 -13.82 25.02
C ALA A 13 -6.09 -14.86 25.77
N GLN A 14 -6.82 -14.39 26.78
CA GLN A 14 -7.92 -15.12 27.42
C GLN A 14 -9.20 -14.94 26.58
N ARG A 15 -9.89 -16.05 26.29
CA ARG A 15 -11.22 -16.09 25.69
C ARG A 15 -12.28 -15.73 26.73
N ILE A 16 -13.25 -14.88 26.38
CA ILE A 16 -14.57 -14.80 27.03
C ILE A 16 -15.64 -14.58 25.93
N PRO A 17 -16.85 -15.14 26.07
CA PRO A 17 -17.74 -15.49 24.96
C PRO A 17 -18.80 -14.44 24.60
N THR A 18 -19.34 -14.68 23.41
CA THR A 18 -20.55 -14.16 22.79
C THR A 18 -21.78 -14.29 23.68
N GLU A 19 -22.54 -13.20 23.85
CA GLU A 19 -23.98 -13.26 24.11
C GLU A 19 -24.64 -12.01 23.51
N ALA A 20 -25.63 -12.25 22.66
CA ALA A 20 -26.45 -11.26 22.01
C ALA A 20 -27.67 -10.98 22.89
N ASP A 21 -27.99 -9.70 23.10
CA ASP A 21 -29.28 -9.31 23.69
C ASP A 21 -30.10 -8.54 22.63
N PRO A 22 -31.23 -9.11 22.16
CA PRO A 22 -32.12 -8.49 21.20
C PRO A 22 -33.27 -7.79 21.93
N ASN A 23 -33.33 -6.46 21.82
CA ASN A 23 -34.53 -5.60 21.83
C ASN A 23 -34.18 -4.26 22.46
N LEU A 24 -34.31 -3.19 21.68
CA LEU A 24 -34.90 -1.93 22.13
C LEU A 24 -35.38 -1.19 20.88
N GLU A 25 -36.71 -1.08 20.81
CA GLU A 25 -37.51 -0.46 19.76
C GLU A 25 -37.42 1.07 19.77
N ASP A 26 -37.74 1.64 18.61
CA ASP A 26 -38.37 2.94 18.36
C ASP A 26 -38.13 4.09 19.34
N ASP A 27 -37.39 5.08 18.87
CA ASP A 27 -37.75 6.48 19.12
C ASP A 27 -37.54 7.31 17.85
N ALA A 28 -38.67 7.67 17.24
CA ALA A 28 -38.77 8.63 16.16
C ALA A 28 -38.69 10.04 16.75
N LEU A 29 -37.84 10.93 16.19
CA LEU A 29 -37.97 12.39 16.37
C LEU A 29 -37.29 13.16 15.22
N GLU A 30 -38.16 13.63 14.33
CA GLU A 30 -38.23 14.98 13.74
C GLU A 30 -37.07 15.54 12.88
N VAL A 31 -37.43 15.80 11.61
CA VAL A 31 -36.72 16.60 10.62
C VAL A 31 -37.21 18.05 10.69
N PRO A 32 -36.33 19.06 10.87
CA PRO A 32 -36.70 20.45 10.61
C PRO A 32 -36.47 20.78 9.13
N THR A 33 -37.56 21.00 8.41
CA THR A 33 -37.62 21.66 7.11
C THR A 33 -37.29 23.14 7.24
N GLY A 34 -36.29 23.63 6.50
CA GLY A 34 -36.02 25.07 6.41
C GLY A 34 -34.83 25.44 5.54
N MET A 35 -35.09 25.64 4.24
CA MET A 35 -34.55 26.69 3.35
C MET A 35 -34.34 26.16 1.92
N GLN A 36 -35.34 26.42 1.08
CA GLN A 36 -35.20 26.46 -0.37
C GLN A 36 -34.61 27.81 -0.77
N GLY A 37 -33.67 27.81 -1.72
CA GLY A 37 -33.41 28.96 -2.60
C GLY A 37 -31.95 29.38 -2.74
N ALA A 38 -31.20 28.71 -3.61
CA ALA A 38 -30.12 29.35 -4.37
C ALA A 38 -29.88 28.60 -5.68
N SER A 39 -30.17 29.27 -6.80
CA SER A 39 -29.78 28.85 -8.15
C SER A 39 -28.26 28.76 -8.31
N PRO A 40 -27.75 27.99 -9.28
CA PRO A 40 -26.32 27.68 -9.39
C PRO A 40 -25.54 28.93 -9.83
N GLY A 41 -24.73 29.48 -8.92
CA GLY A 41 -23.74 30.49 -9.24
C GLY A 41 -22.64 29.91 -10.13
N ALA A 42 -22.27 30.68 -11.16
CA ALA A 42 -21.13 30.41 -12.04
C ALA A 42 -19.82 30.19 -11.24
N PRO A 43 -18.82 29.49 -11.81
CA PRO A 43 -17.60 29.17 -11.10
C PRO A 43 -16.85 30.46 -10.75
N LEU A 44 -16.66 30.69 -9.44
CA LEU A 44 -15.76 31.70 -8.93
C LEU A 44 -14.32 31.35 -9.33
N ASP A 45 -13.63 32.34 -9.90
CA ASP A 45 -12.27 32.27 -10.41
C ASP A 45 -11.31 31.54 -9.45
N ALA A 46 -10.59 30.55 -9.98
CA ALA A 46 -9.51 29.87 -9.27
C ALA A 46 -8.35 30.86 -9.02
N PRO A 47 -7.82 30.95 -7.79
CA PRO A 47 -6.68 31.82 -7.50
C PRO A 47 -5.45 31.38 -8.31
N THR A 48 -4.80 32.36 -8.92
CA THR A 48 -3.68 32.24 -9.87
C THR A 48 -2.38 31.65 -9.27
N SER A 49 -2.39 31.19 -8.01
CA SER A 49 -1.24 30.60 -7.30
C SER A 49 -1.09 29.08 -7.46
N LEU A 50 -2.00 28.39 -8.17
CA LEU A 50 -2.01 26.92 -8.32
C LEU A 50 -1.26 26.37 -9.55
N SER A 51 -0.64 27.24 -10.36
CA SER A 51 0.11 26.83 -11.56
C SER A 51 1.40 26.00 -11.29
N PRO A 52 2.10 26.12 -10.15
CA PRO A 52 3.27 25.28 -9.86
C PRO A 52 2.93 23.81 -9.57
N ILE A 53 1.85 23.57 -8.82
CA ILE A 53 1.47 22.23 -8.34
C ILE A 53 0.93 21.38 -9.50
N SER A 54 0.26 22.02 -10.47
CA SER A 54 -0.19 21.37 -11.71
C SER A 54 0.93 21.11 -12.73
N GLN A 55 2.11 21.73 -12.56
CA GLN A 55 3.33 21.48 -13.38
C GLN A 55 4.33 20.53 -12.72
N ALA A 56 3.95 19.86 -11.63
CA ALA A 56 4.71 18.76 -11.04
C ALA A 56 4.67 17.51 -11.95
N HIS A 57 5.35 17.59 -13.10
CA HIS A 57 5.61 16.47 -13.99
C HIS A 57 6.53 15.41 -13.37
N GLU A 58 7.23 15.75 -12.28
CA GLU A 58 7.85 14.78 -11.36
C GLU A 58 7.03 14.77 -10.08
N ASN A 59 5.80 14.26 -10.17
CA ASN A 59 5.04 13.96 -8.98
C ASN A 59 5.66 12.68 -8.41
N PRO A 60 6.30 12.72 -7.22
CA PRO A 60 6.87 11.52 -6.60
C PRO A 60 5.80 10.46 -6.31
N SER A 61 4.51 10.76 -6.50
CA SER A 61 3.41 9.80 -6.48
C SER A 61 3.35 8.86 -7.70
N ASN A 62 3.83 9.27 -8.87
CA ASN A 62 3.65 8.49 -10.11
C ASN A 62 4.53 7.21 -10.13
N GLU A 63 5.73 7.30 -9.54
CA GLU A 63 6.66 6.16 -9.39
C GLU A 63 6.12 5.08 -8.44
N TRP A 64 5.06 5.35 -7.68
CA TRP A 64 4.45 4.43 -6.72
C TRP A 64 3.29 3.63 -7.33
N PHE A 65 2.56 4.26 -8.25
CA PHE A 65 1.31 3.72 -8.76
C PHE A 65 1.50 2.81 -9.97
N ASP A 66 2.31 3.19 -10.95
CA ASP A 66 2.33 2.50 -12.26
C ASP A 66 3.34 1.34 -12.37
N ILE A 67 3.97 0.91 -11.28
CA ILE A 67 5.04 -0.11 -11.28
C ILE A 67 4.60 -1.49 -11.82
N ALA A 68 3.30 -1.75 -11.97
CA ALA A 68 2.73 -2.95 -12.57
C ALA A 68 1.73 -2.64 -13.70
N ASP A 69 1.72 -1.41 -14.20
CA ASP A 69 0.85 -0.97 -15.30
C ASP A 69 1.66 -0.51 -16.53
N PRO A 70 1.73 -1.32 -17.60
CA PRO A 70 2.39 -0.93 -18.84
C PRO A 70 1.83 0.33 -19.49
N LEU A 71 0.55 0.68 -19.24
CA LEU A 71 -0.10 1.85 -19.81
C LEU A 71 0.17 3.13 -19.02
N ARG A 72 0.79 3.02 -17.84
CA ARG A 72 1.11 4.15 -16.95
C ARG A 72 -0.10 5.03 -16.71
N SER A 73 -1.23 4.42 -16.34
CA SER A 73 -2.52 5.09 -16.26
C SER A 73 -2.54 6.20 -15.22
N PHE A 74 -1.82 6.05 -14.10
CA PHE A 74 -1.75 7.08 -13.05
C PHE A 74 -0.79 8.23 -13.39
N GLU A 75 0.23 7.98 -14.21
CA GLU A 75 1.13 9.01 -14.68
C GLU A 75 0.53 9.81 -15.85
N ILE A 76 -0.18 9.13 -16.76
CA ILE A 76 -0.63 9.74 -18.01
C ILE A 76 -2.08 10.22 -17.91
N LEU A 77 -3.02 9.35 -17.50
CA LEU A 77 -4.45 9.64 -17.57
C LEU A 77 -4.93 10.45 -16.35
N VAL A 78 -4.45 10.12 -15.15
CA VAL A 78 -4.92 10.76 -13.91
C VAL A 78 -4.67 12.27 -13.90
N PRO A 79 -3.49 12.80 -14.24
CA PRO A 79 -3.25 14.25 -14.25
C PRO A 79 -4.06 14.98 -15.34
N GLU A 80 -4.30 14.32 -16.48
CA GLU A 80 -5.10 14.86 -17.57
C GLU A 80 -6.57 15.00 -17.14
N ARG A 81 -7.15 13.93 -16.58
CA ARG A 81 -8.54 13.92 -16.11
C ARG A 81 -8.77 14.76 -14.86
N ALA A 82 -7.76 14.90 -13.98
CA ALA A 82 -7.85 15.75 -12.79
C ALA A 82 -8.21 17.21 -13.12
N LYS A 83 -7.83 17.71 -14.30
CA LYS A 83 -8.21 19.06 -14.78
C LYS A 83 -9.71 19.26 -14.90
N HIS A 84 -10.46 18.18 -15.13
CA HIS A 84 -11.89 18.18 -15.37
C HIS A 84 -12.69 17.50 -14.25
N TYR A 85 -12.02 16.90 -13.26
CA TYR A 85 -12.65 16.22 -12.14
C TYR A 85 -12.04 16.70 -10.81
N PRO A 86 -12.63 17.75 -10.18
CA PRO A 86 -12.08 18.40 -8.99
C PRO A 86 -11.76 17.47 -7.80
N PRO A 87 -12.54 16.40 -7.49
CA PRO A 87 -12.21 15.51 -6.38
C PRO A 87 -10.86 14.82 -6.56
N LEU A 88 -10.55 14.35 -7.78
CA LEU A 88 -9.26 13.73 -8.09
C LEU A 88 -8.11 14.74 -7.99
N LEU A 89 -8.32 15.97 -8.48
CA LEU A 89 -7.34 17.04 -8.33
C LEU A 89 -7.04 17.34 -6.86
N ASN A 90 -8.08 17.42 -6.03
CA ASN A 90 -7.95 17.62 -4.60
C ASN A 90 -7.21 16.45 -3.93
N ALA A 91 -7.47 15.20 -4.31
CA ALA A 91 -6.72 14.06 -3.78
C ALA A 91 -5.22 14.13 -4.14
N ILE A 92 -4.89 14.50 -5.39
CA ILE A 92 -3.50 14.73 -5.81
C ILE A 92 -2.87 15.82 -4.95
N TYR A 93 -3.54 16.97 -4.79
CA TYR A 93 -3.04 18.06 -3.96
C TYR A 93 -2.86 17.67 -2.49
N ALA A 94 -3.75 16.85 -1.93
CA ALA A 94 -3.62 16.34 -0.57
C ALA A 94 -2.32 15.55 -0.39
N VAL A 95 -2.07 14.55 -1.24
CA VAL A 95 -0.85 13.72 -1.19
C VAL A 95 0.40 14.56 -1.46
N SER A 96 0.38 15.39 -2.50
CA SER A 96 1.55 16.22 -2.86
C SER A 96 1.89 17.21 -1.75
N ALA A 97 0.90 17.91 -1.18
CA ALA A 97 1.12 18.84 -0.07
C ALA A 97 1.69 18.13 1.16
N ARG A 98 1.14 16.95 1.50
CA ARG A 98 1.62 16.11 2.61
C ARG A 98 3.08 15.70 2.40
N HIS A 99 3.39 15.14 1.23
CA HIS A 99 4.73 14.67 0.90
C HIS A 99 5.78 15.79 1.00
N ILE A 100 5.50 16.94 0.37
CA ILE A 100 6.44 18.07 0.36
C ILE A 100 6.61 18.67 1.77
N CYS A 101 5.53 18.77 2.56
CA CYS A 101 5.60 19.27 3.94
C CYS A 101 6.42 18.38 4.89
N ARG A 102 6.40 17.05 4.67
CA ARG A 102 7.13 16.07 5.50
C ARG A 102 8.64 16.10 5.25
N LEU A 103 9.07 16.36 4.03
CA LEU A 103 10.48 16.26 3.66
C LEU A 103 11.26 17.55 3.95
N ARG A 104 12.31 17.41 4.76
CA ARG A 104 13.18 18.54 5.16
C ARG A 104 13.86 19.22 3.97
N GLN A 105 14.13 18.49 2.90
CA GLN A 105 14.81 19.01 1.71
C GLN A 105 14.04 20.15 1.01
N TYR A 106 12.72 20.24 1.20
CA TYR A 106 11.90 21.29 0.62
C TYR A 106 11.68 22.47 1.57
N ARG A 107 12.22 22.43 2.79
CA ARG A 107 12.08 23.53 3.75
C ARG A 107 13.24 24.50 3.61
N THR A 108 12.90 25.77 3.40
CA THR A 108 13.83 26.89 3.50
C THR A 108 14.25 27.12 4.96
N PRO A 109 15.37 27.83 5.22
CA PRO A 109 15.78 28.21 6.57
C PRO A 109 14.70 28.97 7.37
N ASP A 110 13.87 29.76 6.66
CA ASP A 110 12.78 30.54 7.23
C ASP A 110 11.50 29.72 7.46
N GLY A 111 11.53 28.42 7.20
CA GLY A 111 10.42 27.49 7.43
C GLY A 111 9.38 27.40 6.31
N HIS A 112 9.54 28.20 5.24
CA HIS A 112 8.67 28.12 4.05
C HIS A 112 9.02 26.93 3.16
N ILE A 113 8.06 26.50 2.34
CA ILE A 113 8.24 25.41 1.38
C ILE A 113 8.75 25.96 0.04
N MET A 114 9.86 25.40 -0.44
CA MET A 114 10.43 25.67 -1.75
C MET A 114 10.51 24.38 -2.57
N TYR A 115 9.95 24.41 -3.78
CA TYR A 115 9.96 23.29 -4.71
C TYR A 115 10.34 23.80 -6.10
N ARG A 116 11.36 23.21 -6.72
CA ARG A 116 11.90 23.63 -8.03
C ARG A 116 12.15 25.14 -8.12
N ASP A 117 12.83 25.69 -7.11
CA ASP A 117 13.15 27.12 -6.97
C ASP A 117 11.92 28.04 -6.91
N GLN A 118 10.74 27.49 -6.62
CA GLN A 118 9.51 28.24 -6.43
C GLN A 118 9.05 28.17 -4.97
N LEU A 119 8.80 29.34 -4.40
CA LEU A 119 8.27 29.48 -3.04
C LEU A 119 6.76 29.20 -3.05
N LEU A 120 6.33 28.24 -2.25
CA LEU A 120 4.92 27.85 -2.12
C LEU A 120 4.35 28.46 -0.83
N HIS A 121 3.70 29.62 -0.98
CA HIS A 121 3.28 30.46 0.16
C HIS A 121 2.18 29.84 1.02
N ASP A 122 1.24 29.10 0.40
CA ASP A 122 0.01 28.63 1.06
C ASP A 122 0.04 27.12 1.40
N ILE A 123 1.22 26.51 1.35
CA ILE A 123 1.38 25.08 1.63
C ILE A 123 1.93 24.88 3.04
N HIS A 124 1.10 24.31 3.90
CA HIS A 124 1.43 23.86 5.23
C HIS A 124 0.74 22.53 5.53
N PRO A 125 1.07 21.81 6.63
CA PRO A 125 0.47 20.52 6.95
C PRO A 125 -1.08 20.53 6.94
N GLY A 126 -1.71 21.61 7.42
CA GLY A 126 -3.18 21.78 7.36
C GLY A 126 -3.77 21.82 5.94
N THR A 127 -3.07 22.38 4.95
CA THR A 127 -3.54 22.48 3.55
C THR A 127 -3.80 21.09 2.96
N ALA A 128 -2.96 20.12 3.33
CA ALA A 128 -3.08 18.74 2.87
C ALA A 128 -4.41 18.10 3.34
N VAL A 129 -4.79 18.36 4.61
CA VAL A 129 -6.06 17.89 5.20
C VAL A 129 -7.26 18.60 4.54
N GLU A 130 -7.16 19.91 4.29
CA GLU A 130 -8.22 20.65 3.60
C GLU A 130 -8.52 20.07 2.21
N TYR A 131 -7.49 19.72 1.43
CA TYR A 131 -7.68 19.09 0.13
C TYR A 131 -8.29 17.69 0.24
N MET A 132 -7.85 16.88 1.20
CA MET A 132 -8.49 15.59 1.47
C MET A 132 -9.98 15.75 1.77
N LEU A 133 -10.35 16.68 2.66
CA LEU A 133 -11.75 16.95 3.02
C LEU A 133 -12.58 17.41 1.81
N LYS A 134 -11.99 18.17 0.88
CA LYS A 134 -12.65 18.58 -0.38
C LYS A 134 -12.87 17.42 -1.36
N ALA A 135 -12.08 16.35 -1.29
CA ALA A 135 -12.22 15.19 -2.15
C ALA A 135 -13.27 14.18 -1.64
N LEU A 136 -13.43 14.06 -0.31
CA LEU A 136 -14.31 13.07 0.33
C LEU A 136 -15.77 13.05 -0.14
N PRO A 137 -16.47 14.19 -0.35
CA PRO A 137 -17.88 14.16 -0.70
C PRO A 137 -18.19 13.38 -1.98
N ALA A 138 -17.25 13.36 -2.94
CA ALA A 138 -17.41 12.62 -4.18
C ALA A 138 -17.53 11.11 -3.96
N LEU A 139 -16.82 10.55 -2.96
CA LEU A 139 -16.80 9.12 -2.71
C LEU A 139 -18.14 8.57 -2.17
N ARG A 140 -18.98 9.44 -1.57
CA ARG A 140 -20.29 9.05 -1.02
C ARG A 140 -21.30 8.59 -2.09
N GLY A 141 -21.17 9.10 -3.31
CA GLY A 141 -22.06 8.79 -4.43
C GLY A 141 -21.66 7.57 -5.26
N PHE A 142 -20.68 6.77 -4.82
CA PHE A 142 -20.12 5.70 -5.65
C PHE A 142 -21.17 4.67 -6.06
N HIS A 143 -21.96 4.19 -5.09
CA HIS A 143 -22.99 3.15 -5.31
C HIS A 143 -24.10 3.57 -6.27
N THR A 144 -24.29 4.86 -6.47
CA THR A 144 -25.34 5.42 -7.35
C THR A 144 -24.77 5.90 -8.68
N THR A 145 -23.46 5.80 -8.90
CA THR A 145 -22.79 6.19 -10.14
C THR A 145 -22.66 4.98 -11.05
N TYR A 146 -23.31 5.02 -12.22
CA TYR A 146 -23.26 3.94 -13.22
C TYR A 146 -22.28 4.21 -14.36
N ASP A 147 -21.87 5.47 -14.54
CA ASP A 147 -20.87 5.85 -15.55
C ASP A 147 -19.49 5.30 -15.16
N GLU A 148 -18.92 4.48 -16.03
CA GLU A 148 -17.71 3.72 -15.72
C GLU A 148 -16.46 4.60 -15.65
N ASP A 149 -16.36 5.60 -16.51
CA ASP A 149 -15.27 6.56 -16.50
C ASP A 149 -15.28 7.37 -15.20
N THR A 150 -16.45 7.85 -14.77
CA THR A 150 -16.62 8.55 -13.49
C THR A 150 -16.30 7.63 -12.31
N ARG A 151 -16.76 6.37 -12.32
CA ARG A 151 -16.39 5.38 -11.29
C ARG A 151 -14.88 5.19 -11.24
N GLY A 152 -14.22 5.06 -12.38
CA GLY A 152 -12.76 4.97 -12.47
C GLY A 152 -12.05 6.15 -11.81
N LEU A 153 -12.57 7.37 -12.00
CA LEU A 153 -12.07 8.58 -11.34
C LEU A 153 -12.29 8.58 -9.83
N MET A 154 -13.45 8.09 -9.36
CA MET A 154 -13.74 7.96 -7.93
C MET A 154 -12.81 6.94 -7.27
N VAL A 155 -12.56 5.79 -7.91
CA VAL A 155 -11.64 4.77 -7.40
C VAL A 155 -10.21 5.31 -7.35
N ALA A 156 -9.75 5.97 -8.43
CA ALA A 156 -8.43 6.59 -8.45
C ALA A 156 -8.28 7.66 -7.35
N THR A 157 -9.35 8.46 -7.12
CA THR A 157 -9.40 9.43 -6.01
C THR A 157 -9.22 8.73 -4.67
N ALA A 158 -9.97 7.64 -4.41
CA ALA A 158 -9.89 6.90 -3.17
C ALA A 158 -8.50 6.28 -2.93
N ILE A 159 -7.89 5.69 -3.95
CA ILE A 159 -6.53 5.11 -3.90
C ILE A 159 -5.48 6.14 -3.54
N ILE A 160 -5.55 7.33 -4.14
CA ILE A 160 -4.63 8.43 -3.83
C ILE A 160 -4.84 8.90 -2.39
N LEU A 161 -6.08 9.01 -1.91
CA LEU A 161 -6.35 9.37 -0.51
C LEU A 161 -5.91 8.29 0.48
N ARG A 162 -5.95 7.01 0.10
CA ARG A 162 -5.33 5.95 0.93
C ARG A 162 -3.83 6.12 1.05
N GLN A 163 -3.14 6.52 -0.02
CA GLN A 163 -1.71 6.84 0.05
C GLN A 163 -1.43 8.01 1.01
N PHE A 164 -2.38 8.94 1.17
CA PHE A 164 -2.31 10.01 2.15
C PHE A 164 -2.47 9.50 3.59
N GLU A 165 -3.40 8.56 3.85
CA GLU A 165 -3.60 7.90 5.15
C GLU A 165 -2.35 7.09 5.55
N GLU A 166 -1.78 6.31 4.63
CA GLU A 166 -0.53 5.57 4.84
C GLU A 166 0.64 6.49 5.22
N MET A 167 0.60 7.77 4.82
CA MET A 167 1.58 8.78 5.24
C MET A 167 1.30 9.39 6.63
N GLU A 168 0.12 9.19 7.25
CA GLU A 168 -0.19 9.62 8.63
C GLU A 168 0.19 8.57 9.66
N ASP A 169 0.02 7.29 9.33
CA ASP A 169 0.26 6.17 10.23
C ASP A 169 1.73 5.98 10.63
N ASP A 170 2.66 6.77 10.07
CA ASP A 170 4.08 6.81 10.47
C ASP A 170 4.31 7.52 11.83
N HIS A 171 3.26 8.01 12.49
CA HIS A 171 3.28 8.65 13.81
C HIS A 171 2.62 7.76 14.86
N ASP A 172 3.22 6.60 15.16
CA ASP A 172 2.75 5.63 16.16
C ASP A 172 2.69 6.18 17.61
N ASP A 173 3.18 7.40 17.86
CA ASP A 173 3.03 8.06 19.17
C ASP A 173 1.57 8.50 19.45
N ASP A 174 0.74 8.66 18.40
CA ASP A 174 -0.63 9.19 18.51
C ASP A 174 -1.70 8.11 18.82
N GLU A 175 -1.46 6.82 18.54
CA GLU A 175 -2.46 5.75 18.77
C GLU A 175 -2.62 5.39 20.27
N GLU A 176 -1.53 5.43 21.04
CA GLU A 176 -1.57 5.26 22.50
C GLU A 176 -2.22 6.47 23.18
N GLU A 177 -2.08 7.67 22.61
CA GLU A 177 -2.68 8.91 23.12
C GLU A 177 -4.17 9.00 22.76
N ALA A 178 -4.57 8.56 21.55
CA ALA A 178 -5.96 8.48 21.10
C ALA A 178 -6.79 7.44 21.88
N LYS A 179 -6.19 6.31 22.30
CA LYS A 179 -6.85 5.32 23.18
C LYS A 179 -7.06 5.82 24.62
N ARG A 180 -6.36 6.88 25.02
CA ARG A 180 -6.48 7.53 26.34
C ARG A 180 -7.35 8.79 26.31
N ALA A 181 -7.71 9.27 25.11
CA ALA A 181 -8.56 10.43 24.94
C ALA A 181 -10.03 10.07 25.24
N ASP A 182 -10.69 10.93 26.00
CA ASP A 182 -12.13 10.85 26.26
C ASP A 182 -12.89 11.10 24.94
N PRO A 183 -13.73 10.17 24.44
CA PRO A 183 -14.42 10.31 23.16
C PRO A 183 -15.31 11.56 23.07
N ASP A 184 -15.76 12.11 24.21
CA ASP A 184 -16.58 13.32 24.28
C ASP A 184 -15.77 14.63 24.44
N SER A 185 -14.44 14.57 24.40
CA SER A 185 -13.60 15.77 24.48
C SER A 185 -13.69 16.61 23.19
N PRO A 186 -13.86 17.94 23.27
CA PRO A 186 -13.85 18.81 22.09
C PRO A 186 -12.47 18.89 21.40
N ASN A 187 -11.43 18.28 21.99
CA ASN A 187 -10.10 18.13 21.41
C ASN A 187 -9.84 16.73 20.81
N THR A 188 -10.87 15.86 20.73
CA THR A 188 -10.72 14.56 20.07
C THR A 188 -10.42 14.78 18.59
N PRO A 189 -9.27 14.27 18.07
CA PRO A 189 -8.94 14.42 16.66
C PRO A 189 -10.08 13.83 15.81
N PRO A 190 -10.43 14.47 14.68
CA PRO A 190 -11.53 14.00 13.83
C PRO A 190 -11.33 12.53 13.49
N GLN A 191 -12.40 11.75 13.62
CA GLN A 191 -12.42 10.31 13.35
C GLN A 191 -11.73 10.03 12.00
N ARG A 192 -10.59 9.32 12.02
CA ARG A 192 -9.85 8.96 10.80
C ARG A 192 -10.82 8.29 9.83
N VAL A 193 -10.92 8.83 8.62
CA VAL A 193 -11.68 8.20 7.55
C VAL A 193 -10.91 6.95 7.15
N ASN A 194 -11.48 5.77 7.41
CA ASN A 194 -10.86 4.51 7.02
C ASN A 194 -11.02 4.34 5.50
N PHE A 195 -10.04 4.80 4.71
CA PHE A 195 -10.13 4.75 3.25
C PHE A 195 -10.07 3.31 2.72
N LEU A 196 -9.54 2.36 3.52
CA LEU A 196 -9.60 0.92 3.22
C LEU A 196 -11.05 0.47 3.05
N SER A 197 -11.92 0.82 3.99
CA SER A 197 -13.34 0.44 3.95
C SER A 197 -14.06 0.99 2.72
N ILE A 198 -13.68 2.20 2.28
CA ILE A 198 -14.21 2.82 1.07
C ILE A 198 -13.70 2.07 -0.17
N ILE A 199 -12.39 1.83 -0.29
CA ILE A 199 -11.77 1.14 -1.42
C ILE A 199 -12.27 -0.30 -1.53
N SER A 200 -12.31 -1.05 -0.43
CA SER A 200 -12.82 -2.42 -0.41
C SER A 200 -14.27 -2.46 -0.83
N THR A 201 -15.12 -1.56 -0.33
CA THR A 201 -16.52 -1.43 -0.76
C THR A 201 -16.66 -1.10 -2.26
N VAL A 202 -15.84 -0.17 -2.75
CA VAL A 202 -15.80 0.30 -4.16
C VAL A 202 -15.34 -0.79 -5.12
N LEU A 203 -14.31 -1.55 -4.76
CA LEU A 203 -13.77 -2.62 -5.59
C LEU A 203 -14.61 -3.89 -5.51
N LYS A 204 -15.18 -4.21 -4.34
CA LYS A 204 -16.12 -5.33 -4.16
C LYS A 204 -17.38 -5.15 -5.00
N SER A 205 -17.92 -3.94 -5.07
CA SER A 205 -19.09 -3.64 -5.91
C SER A 205 -18.79 -3.60 -7.40
N SER A 206 -17.53 -3.45 -7.80
CA SER A 206 -17.13 -3.50 -9.22
C SER A 206 -17.03 -4.93 -9.79
N ASN A 207 -17.06 -5.96 -8.93
CA ASN A 207 -16.95 -7.37 -9.32
C ASN A 207 -18.20 -7.97 -10.00
N THR A 208 -19.25 -7.19 -10.27
CA THR A 208 -20.48 -7.69 -10.90
C THR A 208 -20.46 -7.65 -12.43
N GLU A 209 -19.52 -6.91 -13.03
CA GLU A 209 -19.34 -6.80 -14.48
C GLU A 209 -18.18 -7.69 -14.97
N GLU A 210 -18.19 -8.08 -16.24
CA GLU A 210 -17.06 -8.84 -16.81
C GLU A 210 -15.77 -7.99 -16.77
N TRP A 211 -14.73 -8.50 -16.09
CA TRP A 211 -13.43 -7.84 -15.93
C TRP A 211 -12.83 -7.27 -17.25
N SER A 212 -13.13 -7.90 -18.38
CA SER A 212 -12.72 -7.45 -19.72
C SER A 212 -13.25 -6.07 -20.06
N ASN A 213 -14.47 -5.75 -19.63
CA ASN A 213 -15.19 -4.53 -19.99
C ASN A 213 -14.71 -3.32 -19.20
N HIS A 214 -13.96 -3.52 -18.11
CA HIS A 214 -13.47 -2.41 -17.31
C HIS A 214 -12.47 -1.51 -18.05
N SER A 215 -12.57 -0.20 -17.81
CA SER A 215 -11.64 0.83 -18.27
C SER A 215 -10.22 0.54 -17.78
N SER A 216 -9.22 1.02 -18.54
CA SER A 216 -7.81 0.87 -18.17
C SER A 216 -7.49 1.47 -16.80
N LEU A 217 -8.11 2.62 -16.46
CA LEU A 217 -7.93 3.28 -15.18
C LEU A 217 -8.47 2.45 -14.01
N LEU A 218 -9.64 1.83 -14.17
CA LEU A 218 -10.21 0.96 -13.14
C LEU A 218 -9.38 -0.31 -12.94
N LYS A 219 -8.88 -0.90 -14.03
CA LYS A 219 -7.94 -2.04 -13.97
C LYS A 219 -6.64 -1.66 -13.26
N ALA A 220 -6.02 -0.53 -13.61
CA ALA A 220 -4.81 -0.04 -12.95
C ALA A 220 -5.05 0.22 -11.44
N SER A 221 -6.18 0.85 -11.13
CA SER A 221 -6.63 1.11 -9.76
C SER A 221 -6.75 -0.17 -8.93
N TYR A 222 -7.35 -1.23 -9.49
CA TYR A 222 -7.45 -2.53 -8.81
C TYR A 222 -6.08 -3.09 -8.41
N TRP A 223 -5.09 -3.08 -9.32
CA TRP A 223 -3.76 -3.62 -9.03
C TRP A 223 -2.95 -2.77 -8.04
N ILE A 224 -3.20 -1.46 -7.99
CA ILE A 224 -2.62 -0.60 -6.95
C ILE A 224 -3.24 -0.95 -5.59
N ALA A 225 -4.57 -0.99 -5.51
CA ALA A 225 -5.27 -1.27 -4.28
C ALA A 225 -4.90 -2.65 -3.70
N LEU A 226 -4.76 -3.67 -4.56
CA LEU A 226 -4.29 -4.99 -4.14
C LEU A 226 -2.88 -4.93 -3.50
N ARG A 227 -1.96 -4.16 -4.08
CA ARG A 227 -0.61 -3.99 -3.52
C ARG A 227 -0.64 -3.24 -2.20
N GLN A 228 -1.48 -2.21 -2.08
CA GLN A 228 -1.65 -1.49 -0.83
C GLN A 228 -2.24 -2.40 0.26
N GLU A 229 -3.15 -3.31 -0.09
CA GLU A 229 -3.69 -4.33 0.85
C GLU A 229 -2.61 -5.32 1.30
N ILE A 230 -1.77 -5.80 0.38
CA ILE A 230 -0.64 -6.68 0.74
C ILE A 230 0.30 -5.95 1.70
N TYR A 231 0.67 -4.70 1.40
CA TYR A 231 1.51 -3.88 2.26
C TYR A 231 0.90 -3.71 3.65
N TYR A 232 -0.36 -3.26 3.70
CA TYR A 232 -1.06 -3.05 4.96
C TYR A 232 -1.19 -4.33 5.77
N GLY A 233 -1.55 -5.45 5.12
CA GLY A 233 -1.69 -6.75 5.76
C GLY A 233 -0.37 -7.25 6.36
N LEU A 234 0.73 -7.19 5.61
CA LEU A 234 2.06 -7.60 6.08
C LEU A 234 2.62 -6.68 7.17
N LEU A 235 2.34 -5.38 7.11
CA LEU A 235 2.83 -4.41 8.08
C LEU A 235 2.04 -4.45 9.40
N LYS A 236 0.71 -4.49 9.32
CA LYS A 236 -0.19 -4.38 10.49
C LYS A 236 -0.66 -5.74 11.01
N GLY A 237 -0.35 -6.83 10.32
CA GLY A 237 -0.67 -8.19 10.77
C GLY A 237 -2.14 -8.59 10.58
N HIS A 238 -2.74 -8.20 9.45
CA HIS A 238 -4.15 -8.48 9.14
C HIS A 238 -4.28 -9.18 7.77
N PRO A 239 -5.25 -10.07 7.57
CA PRO A 239 -5.50 -10.63 6.25
C PRO A 239 -5.99 -9.53 5.30
N PRO A 240 -5.54 -9.50 4.03
CA PRO A 240 -6.03 -8.56 3.03
C PRO A 240 -7.54 -8.65 2.88
N ASP A 241 -8.26 -7.53 2.96
CA ASP A 241 -9.71 -7.51 2.75
C ASP A 241 -10.03 -7.20 1.29
N PHE A 242 -9.62 -8.12 0.41
CA PHE A 242 -9.65 -7.90 -1.03
C PHE A 242 -10.23 -9.08 -1.80
N VAL A 243 -11.17 -8.81 -2.71
CA VAL A 243 -11.84 -9.87 -3.46
C VAL A 243 -11.06 -10.18 -4.73
N GLN A 244 -10.68 -11.46 -4.86
CA GLN A 244 -10.03 -12.01 -6.03
C GLN A 244 -10.94 -13.09 -6.62
N THR A 245 -11.42 -12.88 -7.84
CA THR A 245 -12.28 -13.85 -8.53
C THR A 245 -11.47 -14.69 -9.51
N PRO A 246 -11.91 -15.92 -9.85
CA PRO A 246 -11.26 -16.72 -10.88
C PRO A 246 -11.13 -15.99 -12.22
N GLN A 247 -12.10 -15.15 -12.58
CA GLN A 247 -12.06 -14.34 -13.80
C GLN A 247 -10.92 -13.31 -13.77
N ILE A 248 -10.69 -12.66 -12.62
CA ILE A 248 -9.58 -11.70 -12.47
C ILE A 248 -8.24 -12.43 -12.64
N TYR A 249 -8.07 -13.60 -12.01
CA TYR A 249 -6.84 -14.37 -12.15
C TYR A 249 -6.59 -14.84 -13.59
N ALA A 250 -7.62 -15.35 -14.28
CA ALA A 250 -7.50 -15.81 -15.66
C ALA A 250 -7.00 -14.70 -16.61
N ASN A 251 -7.47 -13.46 -16.40
CA ASN A 251 -7.14 -12.29 -17.21
C ASN A 251 -5.95 -11.48 -16.68
N ALA A 252 -5.33 -11.89 -15.57
CA ALA A 252 -4.19 -11.19 -14.99
C ALA A 252 -2.93 -11.38 -15.85
N SER A 253 -2.17 -10.30 -16.01
CA SER A 253 -0.83 -10.33 -16.60
C SER A 253 0.11 -11.24 -15.80
N PRO A 254 1.22 -11.72 -16.38
CA PRO A 254 2.22 -12.51 -15.64
C PRO A 254 2.67 -11.82 -14.34
N THR A 255 2.92 -10.51 -14.37
CA THR A 255 3.23 -9.70 -13.18
C THR A 255 2.14 -9.77 -12.12
N ASN A 256 0.89 -9.56 -12.52
CA ASN A 256 -0.23 -9.50 -11.59
C ASN A 256 -0.58 -10.88 -11.02
N ARG A 257 -0.25 -11.98 -11.70
CA ARG A 257 -0.36 -13.33 -11.13
C ARG A 257 0.58 -13.54 -9.94
N LEU A 258 1.80 -12.99 -10.00
CA LEU A 258 2.74 -13.03 -8.87
C LEU A 258 2.26 -12.17 -7.70
N ILE A 259 1.67 -10.99 -7.99
CA ILE A 259 1.06 -10.13 -6.96
C ILE A 259 -0.15 -10.81 -6.31
N ILE A 260 -1.02 -11.46 -7.09
CA ILE A 260 -2.16 -12.23 -6.55
C ILE A 260 -1.67 -13.35 -5.64
N HIS A 261 -0.63 -14.09 -6.05
CA HIS A 261 -0.06 -15.13 -5.19
C HIS A 261 0.45 -14.57 -3.86
N ALA A 262 1.14 -13.43 -3.87
CA ALA A 262 1.56 -12.75 -2.64
C ALA A 262 0.37 -12.36 -1.75
N SER A 263 -0.75 -11.91 -2.34
CA SER A 263 -1.99 -11.65 -1.62
C SER A 263 -2.58 -12.90 -0.96
N HIS A 264 -2.68 -14.02 -1.68
CA HIS A 264 -3.19 -15.27 -1.10
C HIS A 264 -2.29 -15.77 0.04
N VAL A 265 -0.96 -15.67 -0.11
CA VAL A 265 -0.02 -16.04 0.95
C VAL A 265 -0.17 -15.12 2.16
N THR A 266 -0.36 -13.82 1.94
CA THR A 266 -0.60 -12.86 3.03
C THR A 266 -1.90 -13.18 3.76
N ALA A 267 -2.97 -13.51 3.03
CA ALA A 267 -4.24 -13.94 3.62
C ALA A 267 -4.05 -15.21 4.46
N TRP A 268 -3.49 -16.27 3.89
CA TRP A 268 -3.21 -17.52 4.61
C TRP A 268 -2.34 -17.31 5.87
N HIS A 269 -1.36 -16.41 5.78
CA HIS A 269 -0.46 -16.14 6.90
C HIS A 269 -1.15 -15.46 8.09
N PHE A 270 -2.25 -14.74 7.88
CA PHE A 270 -3.00 -14.07 8.95
C PHE A 270 -4.41 -14.63 9.18
N ASP A 271 -4.88 -15.53 8.32
CA ASP A 271 -6.19 -16.18 8.41
C ASP A 271 -6.04 -17.71 8.35
N GLY A 272 -6.17 -18.36 9.51
CA GLY A 272 -6.25 -19.82 9.63
C GLY A 272 -4.94 -20.62 9.54
N ARG A 273 -3.96 -20.20 8.72
CA ARG A 273 -2.67 -20.89 8.50
C ARG A 273 -2.79 -22.41 8.33
N SER A 274 -3.81 -22.87 7.60
CA SER A 274 -4.05 -24.31 7.47
C SER A 274 -2.96 -25.00 6.64
N GLU A 275 -2.62 -26.25 6.98
CA GLU A 275 -1.64 -27.03 6.23
C GLU A 275 -2.11 -27.35 4.80
N GLN A 276 -3.41 -27.63 4.64
CA GLN A 276 -3.99 -27.92 3.33
C GLN A 276 -3.86 -26.73 2.37
N GLU A 277 -4.16 -25.53 2.86
CA GLU A 277 -4.02 -24.31 2.06
C GLU A 277 -2.56 -23.98 1.80
N TRP A 278 -1.66 -24.20 2.77
CA TRP A 278 -0.23 -24.07 2.54
C TRP A 278 0.26 -24.98 1.40
N LEU A 279 -0.19 -26.25 1.35
CA LEU A 279 0.14 -27.18 0.27
C LEU A 279 -0.35 -26.66 -1.10
N ILE A 280 -1.56 -26.11 -1.16
CA ILE A 280 -2.12 -25.51 -2.38
C ILE A 280 -1.26 -24.31 -2.82
N LEU A 281 -0.90 -23.43 -1.87
CA LEU A 281 -0.07 -22.25 -2.15
C LEU A 281 1.35 -22.63 -2.58
N LYS A 282 1.96 -23.67 -1.98
CA LYS A 282 3.25 -24.19 -2.42
C LYS A 282 3.19 -24.77 -3.83
N GLN A 283 2.15 -25.52 -4.15
CA GLN A 283 1.96 -26.03 -5.52
C GLN A 283 1.76 -24.87 -6.52
N GLN A 284 1.04 -23.82 -6.12
CA GLN A 284 0.90 -22.61 -6.92
C GLN A 284 2.25 -21.92 -7.12
N GLU A 285 3.07 -21.79 -6.06
CA GLU A 285 4.43 -21.22 -6.11
C GLU A 285 5.30 -21.97 -7.13
N GLU A 286 5.33 -23.30 -7.08
CA GLU A 286 6.09 -24.15 -8.02
C GLU A 286 5.63 -23.93 -9.47
N THR A 287 4.32 -23.90 -9.69
CA THR A 287 3.75 -23.64 -11.01
C THR A 287 4.13 -22.25 -11.54
N LEU A 288 4.08 -21.23 -10.68
CA LEU A 288 4.46 -19.87 -11.04
C LEU A 288 5.97 -19.76 -11.30
N GLU A 289 6.80 -20.48 -10.55
CA GLU A 289 8.25 -20.54 -10.75
C GLU A 289 8.58 -21.11 -12.13
N GLU A 290 7.86 -22.15 -12.56
CA GLU A 290 8.08 -22.76 -13.87
C GLU A 290 7.52 -21.96 -15.04
N THR A 291 6.37 -21.32 -14.87
CA THR A 291 5.60 -20.73 -15.98
C THR A 291 5.73 -19.21 -16.09
N VAL A 292 5.94 -18.50 -14.98
CA VAL A 292 5.90 -17.03 -14.93
C VAL A 292 7.25 -16.44 -14.55
N VAL A 293 7.90 -16.92 -13.48
CA VAL A 293 9.16 -16.35 -12.96
C VAL A 293 10.27 -16.35 -14.01
N LYS A 294 10.37 -17.41 -14.82
CA LYS A 294 11.33 -17.50 -15.93
C LYS A 294 11.17 -16.41 -17.00
N GLN A 295 10.01 -15.77 -17.08
CA GLN A 295 9.80 -14.64 -18.00
C GLN A 295 10.45 -13.35 -17.50
N PHE A 296 10.80 -13.30 -16.20
CA PHE A 296 11.39 -12.14 -15.54
C PHE A 296 12.86 -12.40 -15.16
N GLU A 297 13.63 -13.07 -16.01
CA GLU A 297 15.06 -13.27 -15.74
C GLU A 297 15.80 -11.91 -15.61
N PRO A 298 16.65 -11.74 -14.59
CA PRO A 298 17.42 -10.53 -14.43
C PRO A 298 18.48 -10.39 -15.54
N ILE A 299 18.76 -9.16 -15.96
CA ILE A 299 19.85 -8.83 -16.91
C ILE A 299 21.21 -9.18 -16.28
N LEU A 300 21.33 -8.94 -14.98
CA LEU A 300 22.54 -9.18 -14.21
C LEU A 300 22.15 -9.80 -12.87
N SER A 301 22.85 -10.87 -12.48
CA SER A 301 22.77 -11.46 -11.15
C SER A 301 24.18 -11.82 -10.70
N LEU A 302 24.67 -11.11 -9.67
CA LEU A 302 25.96 -11.37 -9.04
C LEU A 302 25.75 -11.68 -7.55
N PRO A 303 26.38 -12.74 -7.03
CA PRO A 303 26.25 -13.08 -5.61
C PRO A 303 26.89 -12.00 -4.72
N PRO A 304 26.51 -11.93 -3.43
CA PRO A 304 27.16 -11.05 -2.48
C PRO A 304 28.67 -11.32 -2.37
N LYS A 305 29.48 -10.26 -2.35
CA LYS A 305 30.93 -10.34 -2.13
C LYS A 305 31.27 -9.97 -0.70
N LYS A 306 31.09 -10.94 0.22
CA LYS A 306 31.31 -10.72 1.66
C LYS A 306 32.76 -10.29 1.98
N GLU A 307 33.73 -10.76 1.21
CA GLU A 307 35.16 -10.41 1.33
C GLU A 307 35.41 -8.91 1.11
N ASP A 308 34.60 -8.27 0.27
CA ASP A 308 34.68 -6.84 -0.06
C ASP A 308 33.73 -5.98 0.80
N GLY A 309 33.05 -6.58 1.79
CA GLY A 309 32.04 -5.91 2.61
C GLY A 309 30.67 -5.73 1.93
N HIS A 310 30.46 -6.32 0.75
CA HIS A 310 29.19 -6.27 0.04
C HIS A 310 28.24 -7.39 0.51
N VAL A 311 27.31 -7.03 1.40
CA VAL A 311 26.32 -7.94 1.99
C VAL A 311 25.21 -8.32 1.00
N PHE A 312 24.80 -7.40 0.13
CA PHE A 312 23.70 -7.59 -0.81
C PHE A 312 24.20 -8.14 -2.15
N PRO A 313 23.40 -8.97 -2.84
CA PRO A 313 23.65 -9.33 -4.22
C PRO A 313 23.41 -8.12 -5.14
N ILE A 314 23.95 -8.19 -6.36
CA ILE A 314 23.65 -7.23 -7.43
C ILE A 314 22.70 -7.91 -8.39
N ILE A 315 21.42 -7.52 -8.37
CA ILE A 315 20.37 -8.06 -9.23
C ILE A 315 19.74 -6.90 -10.00
N TRP A 316 19.83 -6.93 -11.34
CA TRP A 316 19.26 -5.89 -12.21
C TRP A 316 18.15 -6.45 -13.07
N TYR A 317 16.96 -5.85 -12.97
CA TYR A 317 15.84 -6.14 -13.84
C TYR A 317 15.75 -5.08 -14.95
N HIS A 318 15.21 -5.48 -16.10
CA HIS A 318 15.08 -4.57 -17.23
C HIS A 318 13.96 -3.52 -17.05
N SER A 319 13.03 -3.74 -16.11
CA SER A 319 11.86 -2.88 -15.90
C SER A 319 11.37 -2.94 -14.45
N ALA A 320 10.70 -1.87 -14.01
CA ALA A 320 9.99 -1.83 -12.73
C ALA A 320 8.88 -2.87 -12.64
N ILE A 321 8.28 -3.25 -13.78
CA ILE A 321 7.24 -4.28 -13.88
C ILE A 321 7.79 -5.65 -13.49
N GLY A 322 8.91 -6.06 -14.09
CA GLY A 322 9.55 -7.34 -13.75
C GLY A 322 10.09 -7.34 -12.32
N LEU A 323 10.71 -6.25 -11.90
CA LEU A 323 11.18 -6.07 -10.53
C LEU A 323 10.05 -6.24 -9.51
N THR A 324 8.93 -5.54 -9.73
CA THR A 324 7.77 -5.56 -8.83
C THR A 324 7.19 -6.96 -8.74
N ALA A 325 7.05 -7.63 -9.88
CA ALA A 325 6.58 -9.01 -9.95
C ALA A 325 7.45 -9.93 -9.07
N MET A 326 8.77 -9.82 -9.23
CA MET A 326 9.73 -10.67 -8.54
C MET A 326 9.79 -10.40 -7.05
N GLN A 327 9.77 -9.13 -6.61
CA GLN A 327 9.78 -8.83 -5.17
C GLN A 327 8.51 -9.35 -4.46
N HIS A 328 7.33 -9.25 -5.07
CA HIS A 328 6.11 -9.81 -4.49
C HIS A 328 6.18 -11.35 -4.41
N PHE A 329 6.67 -12.01 -5.46
CA PHE A 329 6.88 -13.46 -5.44
C PHE A 329 7.88 -13.89 -4.36
N LEU A 330 9.00 -13.15 -4.20
CA LEU A 330 10.01 -13.44 -3.19
C LEU A 330 9.48 -13.21 -1.77
N LEU A 331 8.68 -12.16 -1.52
CA LEU A 331 7.99 -11.96 -0.24
C LEU A 331 7.09 -13.16 0.09
N ALA A 332 6.28 -13.61 -0.86
CA ALA A 332 5.39 -14.75 -0.71
C ALA A 332 6.17 -16.04 -0.38
N LYS A 333 7.21 -16.33 -1.18
CA LYS A 333 8.09 -17.50 -1.00
C LYS A 333 8.79 -17.49 0.35
N MET A 334 9.24 -16.33 0.80
CA MET A 334 9.86 -16.14 2.10
C MET A 334 8.91 -16.50 3.25
N ILE A 335 7.66 -16.02 3.20
CA ILE A 335 6.61 -16.33 4.19
C ILE A 335 6.30 -17.83 4.19
N LEU A 336 6.04 -18.43 3.03
CA LEU A 336 5.71 -19.86 2.93
C LEU A 336 6.84 -20.77 3.45
N LEU A 337 8.10 -20.35 3.29
CA LEU A 337 9.26 -21.09 3.82
C LEU A 337 9.38 -20.96 5.34
N ALA A 338 9.28 -19.73 5.87
CA ALA A 338 9.42 -19.48 7.30
C ALA A 338 8.29 -20.13 8.13
N GLU A 339 7.08 -20.15 7.57
CA GLU A 339 5.86 -20.53 8.28
C GLU A 339 5.38 -21.93 7.90
N SER A 340 6.24 -22.74 7.27
CA SER A 340 5.85 -24.06 6.81
C SER A 340 5.40 -24.95 7.99
N PRO A 341 4.16 -25.48 7.97
CA PRO A 341 3.65 -26.36 9.03
C PRO A 341 4.41 -27.68 9.11
N LEU A 342 5.14 -28.05 8.05
CA LEU A 342 5.92 -29.27 7.95
C LEU A 342 7.24 -29.20 8.73
N LEU A 343 7.72 -28.01 9.12
CA LEU A 343 8.98 -27.85 9.87
C LEU A 343 8.93 -28.58 11.22
N VAL A 344 7.79 -28.52 11.91
CA VAL A 344 7.58 -29.19 13.20
C VAL A 344 7.42 -30.70 13.04
N GLN A 345 6.99 -31.16 11.87
CA GLN A 345 6.76 -32.57 11.56
C GLN A 345 8.02 -33.30 11.10
N SER A 346 9.09 -32.57 10.80
CA SER A 346 10.39 -33.13 10.40
C SER A 346 11.00 -33.98 11.53
N SER A 347 11.63 -35.10 11.14
CA SER A 347 12.37 -35.96 12.07
C SER A 347 13.54 -35.24 12.75
N ASP A 348 14.13 -34.24 12.07
CA ASP A 348 15.06 -33.27 12.64
C ASP A 348 14.51 -31.86 12.45
N ALA A 349 13.52 -31.51 13.28
CA ALA A 349 12.89 -30.19 13.26
C ALA A 349 13.91 -29.06 13.41
N ARG A 350 14.94 -29.23 14.26
CA ARG A 350 15.95 -28.17 14.48
C ARG A 350 16.76 -27.89 13.21
N SER A 351 17.19 -28.94 12.52
CA SER A 351 17.88 -28.76 11.24
C SER A 351 16.95 -28.16 10.18
N ALA A 352 15.69 -28.59 10.13
CA ALA A 352 14.71 -28.06 9.17
C ALA A 352 14.45 -26.55 9.39
N PHE A 353 14.24 -26.12 10.64
CA PHE A 353 14.08 -24.69 10.97
C PHE A 353 15.32 -23.88 10.58
N ARG A 354 16.52 -24.41 10.86
CA ARG A 354 17.77 -23.73 10.49
C ARG A 354 17.93 -23.61 8.98
N GLU A 355 17.56 -24.63 8.22
CA GLU A 355 17.60 -24.58 6.76
C GLU A 355 16.59 -23.57 6.21
N ALA A 356 15.36 -23.55 6.73
CA ALA A 356 14.35 -22.56 6.37
C ALA A 356 14.83 -21.13 6.67
N GLU A 357 15.38 -20.89 7.87
CA GLU A 357 15.96 -19.61 8.28
C GLU A 357 17.06 -19.14 7.32
N LEU A 358 17.97 -20.04 6.94
CA LEU A 358 19.04 -19.73 5.98
C LEU A 358 18.50 -19.33 4.60
N ARG A 359 17.48 -20.03 4.09
CA ARG A 359 16.84 -19.71 2.81
C ARG A 359 16.08 -18.39 2.86
N VAL A 360 15.32 -18.16 3.94
CA VAL A 360 14.58 -16.91 4.20
C VAL A 360 15.54 -15.71 4.23
N ARG A 361 16.67 -15.83 4.95
CA ARG A 361 17.72 -14.80 4.96
C ARG A 361 18.26 -14.51 3.56
N SER A 362 18.52 -15.55 2.76
CA SER A 362 18.98 -15.36 1.37
C SER A 362 17.98 -14.57 0.55
N ILE A 363 16.69 -14.93 0.63
CA ILE A 363 15.62 -14.23 -0.10
C ILE A 363 15.48 -12.78 0.36
N ALA A 364 15.54 -12.52 1.68
CA ALA A 364 15.49 -11.16 2.20
C ALA A 364 16.66 -10.30 1.69
N LEU A 365 17.87 -10.87 1.59
CA LEU A 365 19.02 -10.20 0.97
C LEU A 365 18.81 -9.94 -0.52
N ASP A 366 18.20 -10.88 -1.26
CA ASP A 366 17.85 -10.68 -2.67
C ASP A 366 16.86 -9.51 -2.83
N ILE A 367 15.79 -9.47 -2.04
CA ILE A 367 14.79 -8.38 -2.08
C ILE A 367 15.46 -7.03 -1.80
N CYS A 368 16.35 -6.96 -0.80
CA CYS A 368 17.09 -5.74 -0.47
C CYS A 368 18.08 -5.35 -1.58
N GLY A 369 18.81 -6.32 -2.14
CA GLY A 369 19.72 -6.09 -3.26
C GLY A 369 18.99 -5.55 -4.48
N ILE A 370 17.84 -6.13 -4.82
CA ILE A 370 16.95 -5.63 -5.88
C ILE A 370 16.58 -4.16 -5.61
N ALA A 371 16.14 -3.82 -4.39
CA ALA A 371 15.70 -2.48 -4.07
C ALA A 371 16.81 -1.42 -4.18
N ILE A 372 17.99 -1.70 -3.60
CA ILE A 372 19.12 -0.76 -3.59
C ILE A 372 19.63 -0.46 -5.01
N GLN A 373 19.56 -1.44 -5.92
CA GLN A 373 19.99 -1.27 -7.31
C GLN A 373 18.98 -0.48 -8.16
N HIS A 374 17.77 -0.21 -7.67
CA HIS A 374 16.72 0.49 -8.39
C HIS A 374 16.18 1.68 -7.57
N PRO A 375 17.00 2.70 -7.27
CA PRO A 375 16.61 3.82 -6.41
C PRO A 375 15.50 4.70 -7.01
N LYS A 376 15.22 4.59 -8.31
CA LYS A 376 14.10 5.25 -9.01
C LYS A 376 12.79 4.47 -8.96
N THR A 377 12.72 3.44 -8.12
CA THR A 377 11.49 2.66 -7.90
C THR A 377 11.25 2.56 -6.40
N PRO A 378 10.73 3.64 -5.76
CA PRO A 378 10.56 3.68 -4.32
C PRO A 378 9.77 2.50 -3.71
N PRO A 379 8.72 1.96 -4.36
CA PRO A 379 8.04 0.75 -3.86
C PRO A 379 8.96 -0.46 -3.68
N ALA A 380 10.09 -0.50 -4.38
CA ALA A 380 11.06 -1.57 -4.21
C ALA A 380 11.72 -1.55 -2.82
N LEU A 381 12.00 -0.37 -2.30
CA LEU A 381 12.52 -0.18 -0.94
C LEU A 381 11.46 -0.52 0.11
N VAL A 382 10.19 -0.21 -0.16
CA VAL A 382 9.08 -0.60 0.73
C VAL A 382 8.99 -2.11 0.87
N ASN A 383 9.08 -2.86 -0.23
CA ASN A 383 9.11 -4.33 -0.20
C ASN A 383 10.33 -4.88 0.56
N ALA A 384 11.50 -4.24 0.43
CA ALA A 384 12.68 -4.59 1.21
C ALA A 384 12.48 -4.33 2.71
N ALA A 385 11.89 -3.18 3.07
CA ALA A 385 11.55 -2.87 4.45
C ALA A 385 10.56 -3.87 5.04
N LEU A 386 9.54 -4.31 4.27
CA LEU A 386 8.63 -5.38 4.68
C LEU A 386 9.37 -6.70 4.93
N ALA A 387 10.30 -7.09 4.05
CA ALA A 387 11.07 -8.32 4.25
C ALA A 387 11.90 -8.27 5.55
N ILE A 388 12.51 -7.11 5.84
CA ILE A 388 13.25 -6.87 7.08
C ILE A 388 12.31 -6.83 8.28
N HIS A 389 11.13 -6.22 8.16
CA HIS A 389 10.13 -6.17 9.22
C HIS A 389 9.69 -7.58 9.64
N LEU A 390 9.35 -8.43 8.67
CA LEU A 390 8.87 -9.80 8.93
C LEU A 390 9.96 -10.71 9.51
N TYR A 391 11.13 -10.76 8.86
CA TYR A 391 12.15 -11.78 9.16
C TYR A 391 13.55 -11.22 9.44
N GLY A 392 13.69 -9.92 9.68
CA GLY A 392 14.97 -9.29 10.05
C GLY A 392 15.58 -9.87 11.33
N HIS A 393 14.76 -10.46 12.21
CA HIS A 393 15.21 -11.12 13.43
C HIS A 393 16.01 -12.42 13.18
N PHE A 394 15.92 -13.03 11.99
CA PHE A 394 16.75 -14.17 11.58
C PHE A 394 18.21 -13.79 11.30
N PHE A 395 18.50 -12.50 11.10
CA PHE A 395 19.87 -12.06 10.93
C PHE A 395 20.52 -11.95 12.30
N VAL A 396 21.63 -12.65 12.53
CA VAL A 396 22.41 -12.60 13.78
C VAL A 396 23.78 -11.96 13.60
N ASP A 397 24.31 -11.99 12.38
CA ASP A 397 25.59 -11.37 12.04
C ASP A 397 25.51 -9.84 12.12
N HIS A 398 26.51 -9.23 12.75
CA HIS A 398 26.53 -7.80 12.99
C HIS A 398 26.62 -7.00 11.68
N TYR A 399 27.41 -7.45 10.71
CA TYR A 399 27.58 -6.74 9.44
C TYR A 399 26.32 -6.81 8.59
N GLU A 400 25.67 -7.98 8.53
CA GLU A 400 24.38 -8.12 7.86
C GLU A 400 23.30 -7.23 8.50
N ARG A 401 23.20 -7.22 9.84
CA ARG A 401 22.26 -6.34 10.56
C ARG A 401 22.53 -4.85 10.28
N GLN A 402 23.79 -4.44 10.26
CA GLN A 402 24.17 -3.06 9.96
C GLN A 402 23.80 -2.69 8.52
N ALA A 403 24.04 -3.58 7.56
CA ALA A 403 23.68 -3.38 6.16
C ALA A 403 22.16 -3.26 5.97
N LEU A 404 21.37 -4.13 6.61
CA LEU A 404 19.90 -4.08 6.56
C LEU A 404 19.34 -2.79 7.15
N LYS A 405 19.93 -2.26 8.24
CA LYS A 405 19.55 -0.94 8.78
C LYS A 405 19.76 0.17 7.75
N GLY A 406 20.88 0.15 7.05
CA GLY A 406 21.18 1.12 5.99
C GLY A 406 20.24 1.07 4.77
N VAL A 407 19.40 0.03 4.63
CA VAL A 407 18.34 -0.01 3.60
C VAL A 407 17.13 0.84 4.01
N ILE A 408 16.88 0.97 5.31
CA ILE A 408 15.69 1.60 5.88
C ILE A 408 15.95 3.06 6.29
N ASP A 409 17.20 3.40 6.61
CA ASP A 409 17.64 4.74 6.99
C ASP A 409 17.53 5.73 5.83
#